data_AF-A0A7C3F8H1-F1
#
_entry.id   AF-A0A7C3F8H1-F1
#
_cell.length_a   1.000
_cell.length_b   1.000
_cell.length_c   1.000
_cell.angle_alpha   90.00
_cell.angle_beta   90.00
_cell.angle_gamma   90.00
#
_symmetry.space_group_name_H-M   'P 1'
#
loop_
_entity.id
_entity.type
_entity.pdbx_description
1 polymer ?
#
loop_
_entity_poly.entity_id
_entity_poly.type
_entity_poly.pdbx_seq_one_letter_code
_entity_poly.pdbx_strand_id
1 'polypeptide(L)'
;MDASPFLRVALAVTAAWVASAAVGLEQIPKHQEKRILDAAPANPRVTPRKPRNVLVFSTPAHLYDKDPHKGYCVPYGAVAFKAIAEKSKAFDVVMSDELAMFLPESIRRFDAIVMNNSCGPWITPTDADMEKEGFKKLGADKKAVEEALRKTLLDWLNAGGGIAAIHFAIAANAHWPEFGELIGGKFTGHPWNEEIGVMLDDPASPLVAAWEGKDFRIADEIYQYGKPFDRAKCRVLLSLDPERTNMGVRWISQPDNDWPLAWVKAVGKGRIWYTSFGHRADLFWNPQVLQFYLDGVQFATGDLDAPTEPRKEKLVRRVPGPTPPDVREARMKAAKLTEATEEQIKKIEAAAPDTPPAKPAKPRKVLVWGHPWTHTPNAVAEKALEILGKKSGAFTAIVTDDPRRLLIDQIGQFDAIVMNNIHEPEPFLPPDFGKLDPERQAAAKAFDAAVKKSILDYVGGKDPNNKDVPGRGIVGIHAATAAFGGWKEYGDLFGGFYSGHIGPQEVAIRVEDAKHPVNAAFEGKPFKITDEIYFFQEPYYSRNKLHILLTLDLEAMKDPGKRPDKDYAISWVREYGPGKGRLFYTTLGHAVETYWNPLFLRHLLAGIQFATGDLAADAAPSAK
;
A
#
# COMPACT_ATOMS: atom_id res chain seq x y z
N MET A 1 -20.16 32.04 -78.82
CA MET A 1 -19.33 32.19 -77.60
C MET A 1 -20.07 31.46 -76.51
N ASP A 2 -19.57 30.27 -76.24
CA ASP A 2 -20.17 29.20 -75.46
C ASP A 2 -20.23 29.51 -73.97
N ALA A 3 -21.36 29.14 -73.35
CA ALA A 3 -21.43 28.83 -71.93
C ALA A 3 -21.66 27.31 -71.82
N SER A 4 -20.58 26.57 -71.55
CA SER A 4 -20.61 25.13 -71.27
C SER A 4 -20.82 24.87 -69.76
N PRO A 5 -21.65 23.87 -69.38
CA PRO A 5 -21.89 23.49 -68.00
C PRO A 5 -20.91 22.40 -67.55
N PHE A 6 -20.13 22.64 -66.50
CA PHE A 6 -19.43 21.56 -65.80
C PHE A 6 -20.24 21.07 -64.60
N LEU A 7 -20.99 20.02 -64.89
CA LEU A 7 -21.54 19.02 -64.00
C LEU A 7 -20.49 18.60 -62.95
N ARG A 8 -20.69 18.99 -61.69
CA ARG A 8 -20.00 18.36 -60.55
C ARG A 8 -20.54 16.95 -60.41
N VAL A 9 -19.81 15.98 -60.93
CA VAL A 9 -20.01 14.57 -60.61
C VAL A 9 -19.72 14.40 -59.11
N ALA A 10 -20.76 14.43 -58.30
CA ALA A 10 -20.72 13.89 -56.95
C ALA A 10 -20.56 12.37 -57.12
N LEU A 11 -19.33 11.87 -56.99
CA LEU A 11 -19.10 10.45 -56.76
C LEU A 11 -19.65 10.13 -55.36
N ALA A 12 -20.95 9.82 -55.33
CA ALA A 12 -21.56 9.07 -54.25
C ALA A 12 -20.93 7.67 -54.28
N VAL A 13 -19.78 7.52 -53.63
CA VAL A 13 -19.32 6.19 -53.21
C VAL A 13 -20.32 5.74 -52.16
N THR A 14 -21.26 4.93 -52.61
CA THR A 14 -22.25 4.23 -51.81
C THR A 14 -21.55 3.57 -50.63
N ALA A 15 -21.74 4.14 -49.45
CA ALA A 15 -21.40 3.57 -48.16
C ALA A 15 -22.29 2.33 -47.95
N ALA A 16 -21.87 1.19 -48.50
CA ALA A 16 -22.52 -0.09 -48.34
C ALA A 16 -21.58 -1.07 -47.65
N TRP A 17 -21.12 -0.73 -46.45
CA TRP A 17 -20.62 -1.67 -45.44
C TRP A 17 -20.89 -1.10 -44.03
N VAL A 18 -22.16 -0.83 -43.73
CA VAL A 18 -22.61 -0.84 -42.33
C VAL A 18 -22.92 -2.30 -42.00
N ALA A 19 -21.88 -3.10 -41.84
CA ALA A 19 -22.00 -4.24 -40.95
C ALA A 19 -21.99 -3.64 -39.55
N SER A 20 -23.18 -3.33 -39.04
CA SER A 20 -23.42 -3.36 -37.61
C SER A 20 -23.08 -4.80 -37.19
N ALA A 21 -21.83 -5.03 -36.82
CA ALA A 21 -21.54 -6.11 -35.90
C ALA A 21 -22.24 -5.70 -34.61
N ALA A 22 -23.50 -6.12 -34.49
CA ALA A 22 -24.23 -6.02 -33.25
C ALA A 22 -23.41 -6.82 -32.24
N VAL A 23 -22.63 -6.10 -31.44
CA VAL A 23 -22.02 -6.68 -30.25
C VAL A 23 -23.16 -7.37 -29.51
N GLY A 24 -22.98 -8.64 -29.18
CA GLY A 24 -23.78 -9.31 -28.17
C GLY A 24 -23.44 -8.71 -26.81
N LEU A 25 -23.71 -7.40 -26.63
CA LEU A 25 -23.58 -6.77 -25.33
C LEU A 25 -24.58 -7.50 -24.44
N GLU A 26 -24.06 -8.18 -23.43
CA GLU A 26 -24.88 -8.77 -22.40
C GLU A 26 -25.83 -7.68 -21.89
N GLN A 27 -27.14 -7.96 -22.00
CA GLN A 27 -28.14 -6.94 -21.71
C GLN A 27 -28.14 -6.64 -20.23
N ILE A 28 -27.94 -5.37 -19.87
CA ILE A 28 -28.13 -4.92 -18.50
C ILE A 28 -29.62 -4.73 -18.22
N PRO A 29 -30.07 -4.84 -16.96
CA PRO A 29 -31.44 -4.51 -16.58
C PRO A 29 -31.89 -3.13 -17.10
N LYS A 30 -33.04 -3.06 -17.79
CA LYS A 30 -33.56 -1.83 -18.42
C LYS A 30 -33.64 -0.61 -17.50
N HIS A 31 -33.93 -0.83 -16.21
CA HIS A 31 -34.00 0.25 -15.23
C HIS A 31 -32.61 0.85 -14.95
N GLN A 32 -31.53 0.07 -15.02
CA GLN A 32 -30.16 0.56 -14.92
C GLN A 32 -29.71 1.24 -16.21
N GLU A 33 -30.03 0.68 -17.38
CA GLU A 33 -29.81 1.36 -18.67
C GLU A 33 -30.45 2.76 -18.68
N LYS A 34 -31.69 2.88 -18.18
CA LYS A 34 -32.34 4.18 -18.02
C LYS A 34 -31.55 5.12 -17.12
N ARG A 35 -31.04 4.66 -15.97
CA ARG A 35 -30.23 5.49 -15.06
C ARG A 35 -28.97 6.02 -15.75
N ILE A 36 -28.31 5.18 -16.56
CA ILE A 36 -27.13 5.56 -17.34
C ILE A 36 -27.50 6.66 -18.35
N LEU A 37 -28.57 6.46 -19.14
CA LEU A 37 -29.05 7.44 -20.13
C LEU A 37 -29.44 8.79 -19.49
N ASP A 38 -30.14 8.73 -18.35
CA ASP A 38 -30.54 9.92 -17.60
C ASP A 38 -29.30 10.69 -17.10
N ALA A 39 -28.29 9.98 -16.58
CA ALA A 39 -27.07 10.56 -16.03
C ALA A 39 -26.05 11.04 -17.08
N ALA A 40 -26.09 10.50 -18.31
CA ALA A 40 -25.12 10.85 -19.35
C ALA A 40 -25.08 12.37 -19.62
N PRO A 41 -23.91 12.96 -19.89
CA PRO A 41 -23.80 14.38 -20.19
C PRO A 41 -24.40 14.70 -21.56
N ALA A 42 -25.20 15.77 -21.63
CA ALA A 42 -25.76 16.29 -22.89
C ALA A 42 -24.83 17.29 -23.59
N ASN A 43 -23.92 17.92 -22.84
CA ASN A 43 -23.04 18.94 -23.37
C ASN A 43 -21.60 18.48 -23.24
N PRO A 44 -20.83 18.39 -24.34
CA PRO A 44 -19.40 18.18 -24.26
C PRO A 44 -18.70 19.40 -23.69
N ARG A 45 -17.52 19.19 -23.09
CA ARG A 45 -16.71 20.28 -22.51
C ARG A 45 -16.26 21.27 -23.57
N VAL A 46 -15.94 20.75 -24.75
CA VAL A 46 -15.57 21.50 -25.94
C VAL A 46 -16.36 21.01 -27.14
N THR A 47 -16.62 21.88 -28.09
CA THR A 47 -17.21 21.46 -29.37
C THR A 47 -16.16 20.63 -30.14
N PRO A 48 -16.51 19.45 -30.68
CA PRO A 48 -15.60 18.67 -31.52
C PRO A 48 -15.09 19.50 -32.70
N ARG A 49 -13.78 19.46 -32.97
CA ARG A 49 -13.14 20.25 -34.05
C ARG A 49 -13.52 19.74 -35.44
N LYS A 50 -13.90 18.46 -35.51
CA LYS A 50 -14.40 17.74 -36.68
C LYS A 50 -15.27 16.57 -36.19
N PRO A 51 -16.08 15.93 -37.06
CA PRO A 51 -16.70 14.66 -36.72
C PRO A 51 -15.64 13.65 -36.25
N ARG A 52 -15.91 12.97 -35.14
CA ARG A 52 -15.01 12.00 -34.51
C ARG A 52 -15.61 10.61 -34.55
N ASN A 53 -14.81 9.62 -34.90
CA ASN A 53 -15.18 8.21 -34.79
C ASN A 53 -14.42 7.56 -33.63
N VAL A 54 -15.13 6.98 -32.68
CA VAL A 54 -14.55 6.33 -31.51
C VAL A 54 -14.94 4.86 -31.47
N LEU A 55 -13.94 3.99 -31.32
CA LEU A 55 -14.15 2.57 -31.07
C LEU A 55 -14.25 2.34 -29.56
N VAL A 56 -15.35 1.78 -29.07
CA VAL A 56 -15.43 1.22 -27.72
C VAL A 56 -15.13 -0.26 -27.82
N PHE A 57 -13.91 -0.62 -27.40
CA PHE A 57 -13.39 -1.98 -27.46
C PHE A 57 -13.52 -2.68 -26.11
N SER A 58 -14.25 -3.79 -26.08
CA SER A 58 -14.41 -4.65 -24.90
C SER A 58 -13.64 -5.96 -25.06
N THR A 59 -13.52 -6.74 -23.97
CA THR A 59 -12.85 -8.05 -24.00
C THR A 59 -13.44 -8.95 -25.10
N PRO A 60 -12.62 -9.50 -26.01
CA PRO A 60 -13.07 -10.42 -27.06
C PRO A 60 -13.83 -11.62 -26.49
N ALA A 61 -14.87 -12.07 -27.21
CA ALA A 61 -15.70 -13.21 -26.80
C ALA A 61 -14.91 -14.46 -26.36
N HIS A 62 -13.82 -14.80 -27.05
CA HIS A 62 -12.98 -15.98 -26.72
C HIS A 62 -12.17 -15.83 -25.41
N LEU A 63 -12.04 -14.61 -24.88
CA LEU A 63 -11.41 -14.31 -23.59
C LEU A 63 -12.44 -14.00 -22.50
N TYR A 64 -13.69 -13.72 -22.87
CA TYR A 64 -14.70 -13.16 -21.97
C TYR A 64 -15.05 -14.08 -20.79
N ASP A 65 -15.05 -15.41 -20.99
CA ASP A 65 -15.32 -16.36 -19.91
C ASP A 65 -14.27 -16.35 -18.79
N LYS A 66 -13.08 -15.82 -19.07
CA LYS A 66 -11.98 -15.66 -18.09
C LYS A 66 -11.86 -14.23 -17.58
N ASP A 67 -12.72 -13.33 -18.05
CA ASP A 67 -12.74 -11.95 -17.60
C ASP A 67 -13.36 -11.89 -16.19
N PRO A 68 -12.61 -11.42 -15.17
CA PRO A 68 -13.17 -11.27 -13.82
C PRO A 68 -14.34 -10.27 -13.77
N HIS A 69 -14.53 -9.47 -14.82
CA HIS A 69 -15.57 -8.44 -14.92
C HIS A 69 -16.75 -8.81 -15.83
N LYS A 70 -16.79 -10.06 -16.33
CA LYS A 70 -17.88 -10.58 -17.15
C LYS A 70 -19.24 -10.38 -16.48
N GLY A 71 -20.24 -9.92 -17.23
CA GLY A 71 -21.60 -9.68 -16.76
C GLY A 71 -21.76 -8.57 -15.71
N TYR A 72 -20.67 -7.89 -15.35
CA TYR A 72 -20.66 -6.87 -14.32
C TYR A 72 -20.28 -5.50 -14.89
N CYS A 73 -19.02 -5.07 -14.91
CA CYS A 73 -18.71 -3.69 -15.28
C CYS A 73 -18.61 -3.46 -16.81
N VAL A 74 -18.21 -4.48 -17.57
CA VAL A 74 -18.04 -4.40 -19.04
C VAL A 74 -19.34 -3.98 -19.76
N PRO A 75 -20.51 -4.64 -19.55
CA PRO A 75 -21.73 -4.26 -20.26
C PRO A 75 -22.28 -2.89 -19.83
N TYR A 76 -22.07 -2.48 -18.58
CA TYR A 76 -22.52 -1.16 -18.10
C TYR A 76 -21.66 -0.05 -18.69
N GLY A 77 -20.33 -0.24 -18.75
CA GLY A 77 -19.42 0.68 -19.43
C GLY A 77 -19.75 0.83 -20.91
N ALA A 78 -20.07 -0.28 -21.59
CA ALA A 78 -20.48 -0.24 -22.99
C ALA A 78 -21.74 0.60 -23.22
N VAL A 79 -22.78 0.40 -22.38
CA VAL A 79 -24.01 1.20 -22.43
C VAL A 79 -23.72 2.67 -22.08
N ALA A 80 -22.84 2.93 -21.12
CA ALA A 80 -22.45 4.29 -20.72
C ALA A 80 -21.75 5.06 -21.84
N PHE A 81 -20.76 4.47 -22.51
CA PHE A 81 -20.09 5.16 -23.63
C PHE A 81 -21.02 5.38 -24.82
N LYS A 82 -21.95 4.44 -25.07
CA LYS A 82 -23.01 4.63 -26.07
C LYS A 82 -23.92 5.81 -25.70
N ALA A 83 -24.39 5.86 -24.45
CA ALA A 83 -25.23 6.95 -23.94
C ALA A 83 -24.51 8.31 -23.99
N ILE A 84 -23.23 8.35 -23.62
CA ILE A 84 -22.37 9.55 -23.72
C ILE A 84 -22.31 10.02 -25.17
N ALA A 85 -22.00 9.15 -26.12
CA ALA A 85 -21.93 9.48 -27.55
C ALA A 85 -23.27 10.04 -28.06
N GLU A 86 -24.36 9.31 -27.80
CA GLU A 86 -25.70 9.65 -28.28
C GLU A 86 -26.22 10.97 -27.71
N LYS A 87 -25.94 11.26 -26.44
CA LYS A 87 -26.47 12.45 -25.76
C LYS A 87 -25.60 13.68 -25.93
N SER A 88 -24.27 13.53 -25.86
CA SER A 88 -23.33 14.65 -26.01
C SER A 88 -23.10 15.07 -27.46
N LYS A 89 -23.31 14.16 -28.41
CA LYS A 89 -22.95 14.35 -29.83
C LYS A 89 -21.48 14.69 -30.05
N ALA A 90 -20.61 14.34 -29.10
CA ALA A 90 -19.18 14.63 -29.17
C ALA A 90 -18.43 13.74 -30.19
N PHE A 91 -18.94 12.54 -30.43
CA PHE A 91 -18.37 11.54 -31.33
C PHE A 91 -19.43 10.54 -31.78
N ASP A 92 -19.22 9.94 -32.94
CA ASP A 92 -19.88 8.72 -33.37
C ASP A 92 -19.18 7.51 -32.74
N VAL A 93 -19.97 6.52 -32.32
CA VAL A 93 -19.46 5.37 -31.57
C VAL A 93 -19.62 4.06 -32.36
N VAL A 94 -18.57 3.26 -32.37
CA VAL A 94 -18.59 1.87 -32.83
C VAL A 94 -18.29 0.98 -31.64
N MET A 95 -19.22 0.09 -31.31
CA MET A 95 -19.02 -0.93 -30.30
C MET A 95 -18.41 -2.17 -30.98
N SER A 96 -17.33 -2.73 -30.43
CA SER A 96 -16.79 -4.00 -30.94
C SER A 96 -15.92 -4.71 -29.89
N ASP A 97 -15.77 -6.01 -30.07
CA ASP A 97 -14.85 -6.89 -29.36
C ASP A 97 -13.99 -7.70 -30.37
N GLU A 98 -14.02 -7.33 -31.65
CA GLU A 98 -13.35 -8.01 -32.75
C GLU A 98 -11.93 -7.48 -32.96
N LEU A 99 -10.94 -8.39 -32.95
CA LEU A 99 -9.54 -8.05 -33.22
C LEU A 99 -9.34 -7.41 -34.61
N ALA A 100 -10.24 -7.67 -35.55
CA ALA A 100 -10.21 -7.09 -36.90
C ALA A 100 -10.28 -5.55 -36.92
N MET A 101 -10.73 -4.93 -35.82
CA MET A 101 -10.70 -3.46 -35.68
C MET A 101 -9.28 -2.89 -35.59
N PHE A 102 -8.29 -3.72 -35.25
CA PHE A 102 -6.88 -3.33 -35.13
C PHE A 102 -6.06 -3.59 -36.40
N LEU A 103 -6.66 -4.11 -37.48
CA LEU A 103 -6.03 -4.17 -38.79
C LEU A 103 -5.70 -2.74 -39.29
N PRO A 104 -4.61 -2.53 -40.06
CA PRO A 104 -4.18 -1.20 -40.49
C PRO A 104 -5.27 -0.35 -41.17
N GLU A 105 -6.08 -0.96 -42.02
CA GLU A 105 -7.15 -0.30 -42.77
C GLU A 105 -8.36 0.00 -41.88
N SER A 106 -8.57 -0.80 -40.83
CA SER A 106 -9.66 -0.69 -39.89
C SER A 106 -9.39 0.39 -38.85
N ILE A 107 -8.22 0.35 -38.20
CA ILE A 107 -7.90 1.20 -37.04
C ILE A 107 -7.82 2.67 -37.42
N ARG A 108 -7.33 2.98 -38.63
CA ARG A 108 -7.22 4.36 -39.16
C ARG A 108 -8.55 5.10 -39.31
N ARG A 109 -9.69 4.39 -39.20
CA ARG A 109 -11.03 5.00 -39.24
C ARG A 109 -11.40 5.67 -37.93
N PHE A 110 -10.70 5.35 -36.85
CA PHE A 110 -10.98 5.84 -35.51
C PHE A 110 -10.00 6.95 -35.13
N ASP A 111 -10.53 7.99 -34.51
CA ASP A 111 -9.75 9.05 -33.88
C ASP A 111 -9.30 8.63 -32.47
N ALA A 112 -10.07 7.79 -31.79
CA ALA A 112 -9.72 7.23 -30.50
C ALA A 112 -10.31 5.83 -30.26
N ILE A 113 -9.70 5.09 -29.35
CA ILE A 113 -10.18 3.81 -28.83
C ILE A 113 -10.43 3.95 -27.33
N VAL A 114 -11.65 3.67 -26.90
CA VAL A 114 -11.99 3.44 -25.50
C VAL A 114 -11.77 1.97 -25.19
N MET A 115 -10.82 1.66 -24.32
CA MET A 115 -10.60 0.31 -23.81
C MET A 115 -11.50 0.11 -22.60
N ASN A 116 -12.70 -0.42 -22.84
CA ASN A 116 -13.73 -0.62 -21.83
C ASN A 116 -13.46 -1.92 -21.07
N ASN A 117 -12.63 -1.85 -20.03
CA ASN A 117 -12.27 -2.99 -19.18
C ASN A 117 -11.73 -4.21 -19.95
N SER A 118 -11.21 -4.00 -21.17
CA SER A 118 -10.71 -5.08 -22.02
C SER A 118 -9.58 -5.84 -21.33
N CYS A 119 -9.67 -7.15 -21.21
CA CYS A 119 -8.71 -7.96 -20.47
C CYS A 119 -8.01 -9.02 -21.33
N GLY A 120 -7.00 -9.68 -20.74
CA GLY A 120 -6.31 -10.80 -21.35
C GLY A 120 -5.40 -10.40 -22.54
N PRO A 121 -4.83 -11.40 -23.24
CA PRO A 121 -3.94 -11.19 -24.37
C PRO A 121 -4.74 -10.92 -25.67
N TRP A 122 -5.64 -9.92 -25.65
CA TRP A 122 -6.57 -9.68 -26.75
C TRP A 122 -5.90 -9.32 -28.09
N ILE A 123 -4.64 -8.87 -28.08
CA ILE A 123 -3.88 -8.55 -29.30
C ILE A 123 -3.41 -9.82 -30.03
N THR A 124 -3.40 -10.98 -29.36
CA THR A 124 -3.02 -12.27 -29.95
C THR A 124 -4.17 -12.83 -30.80
N PRO A 125 -3.95 -13.11 -32.11
CA PRO A 125 -5.00 -13.63 -32.98
C PRO A 125 -5.39 -15.07 -32.63
N THR A 126 -6.68 -15.38 -32.77
CA THR A 126 -7.20 -16.74 -32.69
C THR A 126 -6.95 -17.51 -33.99
N ASP A 127 -7.15 -18.84 -33.99
CA ASP A 127 -7.12 -19.60 -35.26
C ASP A 127 -8.19 -19.12 -36.25
N ALA A 128 -9.36 -18.70 -35.75
CA ALA A 128 -10.41 -18.14 -36.58
C ALA A 128 -10.02 -16.78 -37.20
N ASP A 129 -9.23 -15.97 -36.50
CA ASP A 129 -8.70 -14.72 -37.05
C ASP A 129 -7.69 -15.01 -38.16
N MET A 130 -6.83 -16.01 -37.97
CA MET A 130 -5.83 -16.41 -38.96
C MET A 130 -6.46 -16.89 -40.28
N GLU A 131 -7.74 -17.26 -40.32
CA GLU A 131 -8.44 -17.60 -41.56
C GLU A 131 -8.89 -16.40 -42.38
N LYS A 132 -8.98 -15.20 -41.79
CA LYS A 132 -9.45 -14.01 -42.48
C LYS A 132 -8.29 -13.37 -43.26
N GLU A 133 -8.56 -12.99 -44.53
CA GLU A 133 -7.58 -12.41 -45.46
C GLU A 133 -6.79 -11.20 -44.90
N GLY A 134 -7.41 -10.39 -44.04
CA GLY A 134 -6.75 -9.26 -43.40
C GLY A 134 -5.56 -9.68 -42.53
N PHE A 135 -5.69 -10.76 -41.75
CA PHE A 135 -4.61 -11.25 -40.89
C PHE A 135 -3.57 -12.05 -41.66
N LYS A 136 -3.98 -12.84 -42.66
CA LYS A 136 -3.06 -13.56 -43.57
C LYS A 136 -2.05 -12.64 -44.25
N LYS A 137 -2.43 -11.39 -44.54
CA LYS A 137 -1.54 -10.36 -45.12
C LYS A 137 -0.51 -9.79 -44.14
N LEU A 138 -0.75 -9.90 -42.83
CA LEU A 138 0.13 -9.34 -41.81
C LEU A 138 1.28 -10.28 -41.42
N GLY A 139 1.09 -11.59 -41.56
CA GLY A 139 2.11 -12.57 -41.16
C GLY A 139 1.71 -14.01 -41.45
N ALA A 140 2.72 -14.89 -41.49
CA ALA A 140 2.54 -16.31 -41.78
C ALA A 140 2.00 -17.13 -40.59
N ASP A 141 2.14 -16.63 -39.37
CA ASP A 141 1.69 -17.27 -38.15
C ASP A 141 1.15 -16.25 -37.13
N LYS A 142 0.54 -16.74 -36.05
CA LYS A 142 -0.07 -15.90 -35.00
C LYS A 142 0.92 -14.90 -34.39
N LYS A 143 2.18 -15.29 -34.23
CA LYS A 143 3.21 -14.45 -33.61
C LYS A 143 3.56 -13.28 -34.54
N ALA A 144 3.81 -13.56 -35.81
CA ALA A 144 4.11 -12.53 -36.81
C ALA A 144 2.92 -11.56 -36.97
N VAL A 145 1.69 -12.08 -37.01
CA VAL A 145 0.48 -11.25 -37.06
C VAL A 145 0.34 -10.39 -35.82
N GLU A 146 0.53 -10.95 -34.63
CA GLU A 146 0.48 -10.18 -33.39
C GLU A 146 1.53 -9.07 -33.36
N GLU A 147 2.78 -9.35 -33.74
CA GLU A 147 3.84 -8.35 -33.84
C GLU A 147 3.46 -7.21 -34.81
N ALA A 148 2.86 -7.55 -35.95
CA ALA A 148 2.35 -6.58 -36.91
C ALA A 148 1.17 -5.75 -36.35
N LEU A 149 0.26 -6.35 -35.59
CA LEU A 149 -0.85 -5.64 -34.93
C LEU A 149 -0.36 -4.70 -33.83
N ARG A 150 0.59 -5.15 -33.00
CA ARG A 150 1.26 -4.29 -31.99
C ARG A 150 1.91 -3.08 -32.67
N LYS A 151 2.65 -3.29 -33.77
CA LYS A 151 3.24 -2.20 -34.55
C LYS A 151 2.17 -1.27 -35.13
N THR A 152 1.09 -1.82 -35.66
CA THR A 152 -0.03 -1.06 -36.23
C THR A 152 -0.66 -0.13 -35.19
N LEU A 153 -0.91 -0.63 -33.98
CA LEU A 153 -1.44 0.17 -32.87
C LEU A 153 -0.48 1.30 -32.48
N LEU A 154 0.82 1.00 -32.36
CA LEU A 154 1.85 1.98 -32.02
C LEU A 154 2.01 3.06 -33.11
N ASP A 155 1.99 2.67 -34.38
CA ASP A 155 2.09 3.61 -35.50
C ASP A 155 0.87 4.54 -35.56
N TRP A 156 -0.34 3.99 -35.36
CA TRP A 156 -1.57 4.76 -35.30
C TRP A 156 -1.58 5.78 -34.15
N LEU A 157 -1.10 5.37 -32.96
CA LEU A 157 -0.91 6.30 -31.82
C LEU A 157 0.11 7.38 -32.15
N ASN A 158 1.28 7.02 -32.66
CA ASN A 158 2.32 7.98 -33.04
C ASN A 158 1.83 8.99 -34.10
N ALA A 159 0.89 8.58 -34.96
CA ALA A 159 0.27 9.43 -35.97
C ALA A 159 -0.82 10.37 -35.44
N GLY A 160 -1.27 10.20 -34.19
CA GLY A 160 -2.25 11.09 -33.54
C GLY A 160 -3.51 10.42 -33.01
N GLY A 161 -3.62 9.09 -33.13
CA GLY A 161 -4.67 8.32 -32.46
C GLY A 161 -4.61 8.44 -30.94
N GLY A 162 -5.73 8.24 -30.25
CA GLY A 162 -5.80 8.31 -28.79
C GLY A 162 -6.41 7.08 -28.13
N ILE A 163 -5.98 6.77 -26.90
CA ILE A 163 -6.59 5.72 -26.07
C ILE A 163 -7.15 6.34 -24.80
N ALA A 164 -8.39 5.98 -24.48
CA ALA A 164 -8.99 6.15 -23.17
C ALA A 164 -9.13 4.77 -22.51
N ALA A 165 -8.30 4.47 -21.52
CA ALA A 165 -8.24 3.16 -20.87
C ALA A 165 -8.95 3.19 -19.51
N ILE A 166 -9.88 2.25 -19.31
CA ILE A 166 -10.74 2.20 -18.11
C ILE A 166 -10.36 1.01 -17.24
N HIS A 167 -10.12 1.29 -15.96
CA HIS A 167 -10.00 0.33 -14.86
C HIS A 167 -9.09 -0.86 -15.20
N PHE A 168 -9.64 -2.04 -15.52
CA PHE A 168 -8.85 -3.26 -15.74
C PHE A 168 -8.14 -3.32 -17.09
N ALA A 169 -8.40 -2.38 -18.00
CA ALA A 169 -7.69 -2.28 -19.28
C ALA A 169 -6.15 -2.20 -19.12
N ILE A 170 -5.65 -1.67 -18.00
CA ILE A 170 -4.23 -1.61 -17.69
C ILE A 170 -3.58 -2.98 -17.43
N ALA A 171 -4.38 -4.00 -17.10
CA ALA A 171 -3.90 -5.37 -16.85
C ALA A 171 -3.91 -6.25 -18.12
N ALA A 172 -4.41 -5.72 -19.24
CA ALA A 172 -4.45 -6.44 -20.51
C ALA A 172 -3.05 -6.65 -21.11
N ASN A 173 -2.92 -7.61 -22.03
CA ASN A 173 -1.69 -7.92 -22.75
C ASN A 173 -0.44 -8.02 -21.85
N ALA A 174 -0.56 -8.67 -20.69
CA ALA A 174 0.53 -8.77 -19.71
C ALA A 174 1.83 -9.42 -20.26
N HIS A 175 1.73 -10.16 -21.36
CA HIS A 175 2.86 -10.76 -22.10
C HIS A 175 3.58 -9.77 -23.03
N TRP A 176 3.08 -8.53 -23.18
CA TRP A 176 3.63 -7.46 -24.00
C TRP A 176 4.08 -6.28 -23.10
N PRO A 177 5.33 -6.27 -22.61
CA PRO A 177 5.81 -5.26 -21.65
C PRO A 177 5.67 -3.80 -22.13
N GLU A 178 5.83 -3.57 -23.43
CA GLU A 178 5.69 -2.23 -24.03
C GLU A 178 4.24 -1.71 -23.96
N PHE A 179 3.24 -2.59 -23.79
CA PHE A 179 1.88 -2.17 -23.48
C PHE A 179 1.78 -1.53 -22.09
N GLY A 180 2.48 -2.09 -21.10
CA GLY A 180 2.58 -1.51 -19.76
C GLY A 180 3.28 -0.14 -19.79
N GLU A 181 4.35 0.01 -20.58
CA GLU A 181 4.99 1.31 -20.81
C GLU A 181 4.06 2.29 -21.55
N LEU A 182 3.27 1.80 -22.50
CA LEU A 182 2.32 2.60 -23.27
C LEU A 182 1.25 3.21 -22.38
N ILE A 183 0.54 2.39 -21.60
CA ILE A 183 -0.51 2.83 -20.68
C ILE A 183 0.09 3.61 -19.49
N GLY A 184 1.33 3.27 -19.10
CA GLY A 184 2.08 3.98 -18.07
C GLY A 184 2.08 3.29 -16.71
N GLY A 185 1.74 2.00 -16.62
CA GLY A 185 1.77 1.27 -15.36
C GLY A 185 1.44 -0.22 -15.52
N LYS A 186 1.72 -0.99 -14.47
CA LYS A 186 1.36 -2.41 -14.38
C LYS A 186 0.50 -2.63 -13.13
N PHE A 187 -0.65 -3.26 -13.29
CA PHE A 187 -1.50 -3.69 -12.17
C PHE A 187 -0.73 -4.64 -11.22
N THR A 188 -0.78 -4.37 -9.92
CA THR A 188 -0.12 -5.20 -8.89
C THR A 188 -1.00 -5.60 -7.72
N GLY A 189 -2.22 -5.05 -7.62
CA GLY A 189 -3.18 -5.39 -6.59
C GLY A 189 -4.31 -4.36 -6.51
N HIS A 190 -5.33 -4.68 -5.71
CA HIS A 190 -6.52 -3.85 -5.50
C HIS A 190 -6.89 -3.80 -3.99
N PRO A 191 -6.15 -3.05 -3.16
CA PRO A 191 -6.32 -3.10 -1.70
C PRO A 191 -7.70 -2.63 -1.22
N TRP A 192 -8.36 -1.76 -1.99
CA TRP A 192 -9.65 -1.18 -1.61
C TRP A 192 -10.76 -1.66 -2.54
N ASN A 193 -11.88 -2.06 -1.94
CA ASN A 193 -13.18 -2.21 -2.58
C ASN A 193 -14.24 -1.60 -1.66
N GLU A 194 -14.08 -0.30 -1.45
CA GLU A 194 -14.85 0.51 -0.49
C GLU A 194 -14.83 1.98 -0.92
N GLU A 195 -15.42 2.85 -0.10
CA GLU A 195 -15.36 4.28 -0.34
C GLU A 195 -14.01 4.87 0.07
N ILE A 196 -13.31 5.46 -0.89
CA ILE A 196 -12.02 6.11 -0.71
C ILE A 196 -12.14 7.63 -0.82
N GLY A 197 -11.19 8.35 -0.23
CA GLY A 197 -10.94 9.74 -0.56
C GLY A 197 -10.08 9.87 -1.81
N VAL A 198 -10.39 10.85 -2.66
CA VAL A 198 -9.66 11.16 -3.88
C VAL A 198 -9.21 12.62 -3.85
N MET A 199 -7.92 12.83 -4.08
CA MET A 199 -7.32 14.14 -4.21
C MET A 199 -7.08 14.51 -5.67
N LEU A 200 -7.28 15.78 -6.00
CA LEU A 200 -6.96 16.32 -7.33
C LEU A 200 -5.48 16.73 -7.36
N ASP A 201 -4.63 15.91 -7.97
CA ASP A 201 -3.23 16.24 -8.23
C ASP A 201 -3.10 17.44 -9.17
N ASP A 202 -4.04 17.65 -10.09
CA ASP A 202 -4.02 18.79 -11.02
C ASP A 202 -5.40 19.46 -11.13
N PRO A 203 -5.83 20.24 -10.11
CA PRO A 203 -7.18 20.79 -10.06
C PRO A 203 -7.47 21.84 -11.15
N ALA A 204 -6.43 22.35 -11.81
CA ALA A 204 -6.56 23.26 -12.94
C ALA A 204 -6.74 22.53 -14.29
N SER A 205 -6.50 21.22 -14.34
CA SER A 205 -6.66 20.46 -15.58
C SER A 205 -8.13 20.42 -16.00
N PRO A 206 -8.45 20.72 -17.28
CA PRO A 206 -9.82 20.61 -17.75
C PRO A 206 -10.35 19.17 -17.69
N LEU A 207 -9.46 18.18 -17.62
CA LEU A 207 -9.79 16.77 -17.50
C LEU A 207 -10.39 16.38 -16.14
N VAL A 208 -10.27 17.21 -15.10
CA VAL A 208 -10.88 16.95 -13.78
C VAL A 208 -11.94 18.00 -13.42
N ALA A 209 -12.39 18.79 -14.40
CA ALA A 209 -13.33 19.87 -14.21
C ALA A 209 -14.70 19.40 -13.69
N ALA A 210 -15.06 18.14 -13.92
CA ALA A 210 -16.27 17.50 -13.37
C ALA A 210 -16.33 17.55 -11.83
N TRP A 211 -15.20 17.75 -11.15
CA TRP A 211 -15.08 17.82 -9.70
C TRP A 211 -14.94 19.24 -9.16
N GLU A 212 -15.04 20.27 -10.01
CA GLU A 212 -15.02 21.69 -9.61
C GLU A 212 -13.80 22.10 -8.76
N GLY A 213 -12.64 21.47 -8.99
CA GLY A 213 -11.41 21.73 -8.24
C GLY A 213 -11.44 21.24 -6.78
N LYS A 214 -12.40 20.38 -6.42
CA LYS A 214 -12.55 19.83 -5.07
C LYS A 214 -12.17 18.36 -5.02
N ASP A 215 -11.48 17.99 -3.94
CA ASP A 215 -11.31 16.59 -3.55
C ASP A 215 -12.68 15.96 -3.27
N PHE A 216 -12.83 14.69 -3.59
CA PHE A 216 -14.11 13.99 -3.51
C PHE A 216 -13.96 12.61 -2.89
N ARG A 217 -15.09 11.93 -2.67
CA ARG A 217 -15.13 10.53 -2.25
C ARG A 217 -15.80 9.71 -3.31
N ILE A 218 -15.34 8.48 -3.49
CA ILE A 218 -15.92 7.56 -4.45
C ILE A 218 -15.76 6.13 -3.93
N ALA A 219 -16.82 5.33 -4.07
CA ALA A 219 -16.74 3.90 -3.85
C ALA A 219 -16.36 3.22 -5.16
N ASP A 220 -15.25 2.49 -5.16
CA ASP A 220 -14.86 1.62 -6.28
C ASP A 220 -13.88 0.53 -5.80
N GLU A 221 -13.51 -0.37 -6.71
CA GLU A 221 -12.30 -1.18 -6.54
C GLU A 221 -11.08 -0.41 -7.06
N ILE A 222 -10.10 -0.14 -6.18
CA ILE A 222 -8.98 0.76 -6.46
C ILE A 222 -7.66 0.02 -6.50
N TYR A 223 -6.88 0.29 -7.55
CA TYR A 223 -5.65 -0.42 -7.85
C TYR A 223 -4.41 0.26 -7.27
N GLN A 224 -3.37 -0.55 -7.11
CA GLN A 224 -1.99 -0.10 -6.94
C GLN A 224 -1.12 -0.64 -8.08
N TYR A 225 -0.09 0.13 -8.44
CA TYR A 225 0.70 -0.10 -9.64
C TYR A 225 2.17 -0.33 -9.33
N GLY A 226 2.77 -1.28 -10.03
CA GLY A 226 4.21 -1.50 -10.06
C GLY A 226 4.86 -0.88 -11.30
N LYS A 227 6.16 -1.12 -11.44
CA LYS A 227 6.91 -0.77 -12.66
C LYS A 227 6.17 -1.33 -13.89
N PRO A 228 6.03 -0.56 -14.98
CA PRO A 228 6.82 0.63 -15.29
C PRO A 228 6.23 1.97 -14.84
N PHE A 229 5.22 1.98 -13.95
CA PHE A 229 4.69 3.24 -13.45
C PHE A 229 5.80 4.12 -12.86
N ASP A 230 5.82 5.37 -13.31
CA ASP A 230 6.75 6.40 -12.89
C ASP A 230 6.06 7.76 -13.05
N ARG A 231 5.90 8.48 -11.95
CA ARG A 231 5.34 9.84 -11.95
C ARG A 231 6.12 10.79 -12.84
N ALA A 232 7.42 10.59 -13.04
CA ALA A 232 8.23 11.40 -13.94
C ALA A 232 7.96 11.12 -15.44
N LYS A 233 7.07 10.17 -15.76
CA LYS A 233 6.65 9.85 -17.14
C LYS A 233 5.16 10.08 -17.40
N CYS A 234 4.36 10.31 -16.36
CA CYS A 234 2.92 10.48 -16.45
C CYS A 234 2.48 11.77 -15.76
N ARG A 235 1.60 12.54 -16.38
CA ARG A 235 0.91 13.63 -15.68
C ARG A 235 -0.26 13.05 -14.89
N VAL A 236 -0.06 12.84 -13.60
CA VAL A 236 -1.11 12.40 -12.68
C VAL A 236 -2.14 13.49 -12.47
N LEU A 237 -3.42 13.13 -12.58
CA LEU A 237 -4.58 14.02 -12.45
C LEU A 237 -5.27 13.84 -11.09
N LEU A 238 -5.36 12.59 -10.64
CA LEU A 238 -6.02 12.19 -9.40
C LEU A 238 -5.13 11.18 -8.67
N SER A 239 -5.12 11.23 -7.34
CA SER A 239 -4.53 10.20 -6.49
C SER A 239 -5.49 9.84 -5.36
N LEU A 240 -5.29 8.68 -4.74
CA LEU A 240 -5.97 8.32 -3.49
C LEU A 240 -5.51 9.29 -2.40
N ASP A 241 -6.47 9.91 -1.71
CA ASP A 241 -6.20 10.71 -0.52
C ASP A 241 -6.13 9.76 0.68
N PRO A 242 -4.93 9.48 1.21
CA PRO A 242 -4.81 8.44 2.20
C PRO A 242 -5.29 8.97 3.59
N GLU A 243 -5.41 10.30 3.79
CA GLU A 243 -5.93 10.88 5.05
C GLU A 243 -7.44 10.68 5.17
N ARG A 244 -8.10 10.55 4.01
CA ARG A 244 -9.54 10.33 3.88
C ARG A 244 -9.88 8.90 3.49
N THR A 245 -8.92 7.98 3.52
CA THR A 245 -9.13 6.59 3.10
C THR A 245 -8.82 5.64 4.24
N ASN A 246 -9.55 4.53 4.29
CA ASN A 246 -9.22 3.43 5.18
C ASN A 246 -7.88 2.80 4.77
N MET A 247 -6.81 3.16 5.48
CA MET A 247 -5.47 2.60 5.26
C MET A 247 -5.20 1.33 6.07
N GLY A 248 -6.23 0.80 6.77
CA GLY A 248 -6.16 -0.46 7.52
C GLY A 248 -6.51 -1.69 6.68
N VAL A 249 -6.80 -1.51 5.38
CA VAL A 249 -7.07 -2.63 4.46
C VAL A 249 -5.82 -3.47 4.21
N ARG A 250 -6.05 -4.71 3.78
CA ARG A 250 -4.96 -5.65 3.47
C ARG A 250 -4.30 -5.29 2.14
N TRP A 251 -3.07 -5.78 1.99
CA TRP A 251 -2.32 -5.82 0.74
C TRP A 251 -1.90 -4.46 0.17
N ILE A 252 -1.92 -3.41 1.00
CA ILE A 252 -1.26 -2.14 0.66
C ILE A 252 0.25 -2.39 0.57
N SER A 253 0.83 -2.17 -0.61
CA SER A 253 2.25 -2.46 -0.85
C SER A 253 3.05 -1.33 -1.49
N GLN A 254 2.55 -0.09 -1.51
CA GLN A 254 3.28 1.06 -2.04
C GLN A 254 4.13 1.77 -0.97
N PRO A 255 5.47 1.74 -1.07
CA PRO A 255 6.36 2.25 -0.04
C PRO A 255 6.42 3.78 0.02
N ASP A 256 6.08 4.48 -1.06
CA ASP A 256 6.18 5.93 -1.21
C ASP A 256 4.85 6.68 -0.99
N ASN A 257 3.83 5.96 -0.52
CA ASN A 257 2.46 6.46 -0.35
C ASN A 257 1.97 7.14 -1.63
N ASP A 258 2.11 6.45 -2.76
CA ASP A 258 1.64 6.91 -4.05
C ASP A 258 0.68 5.92 -4.72
N TRP A 259 -0.56 6.36 -4.88
CA TRP A 259 -1.62 5.62 -5.54
C TRP A 259 -2.33 6.55 -6.54
N PRO A 260 -1.75 6.73 -7.75
CA PRO A 260 -2.36 7.52 -8.81
C PRO A 260 -3.66 6.84 -9.27
N LEU A 261 -4.74 7.58 -9.43
CA LEU A 261 -6.04 7.04 -9.83
C LEU A 261 -6.43 7.41 -11.26
N ALA A 262 -5.81 8.46 -11.81
CA ALA A 262 -5.95 8.83 -13.21
C ALA A 262 -4.73 9.63 -13.68
N TRP A 263 -4.34 9.45 -14.93
CA TRP A 263 -3.23 10.19 -15.53
C TRP A 263 -3.35 10.30 -17.04
N VAL A 264 -2.55 11.20 -17.61
CA VAL A 264 -2.34 11.31 -19.06
C VAL A 264 -0.89 11.18 -19.44
N LYS A 265 -0.67 10.76 -20.69
CA LYS A 265 0.64 10.63 -21.31
C LYS A 265 0.56 10.90 -22.82
N ALA A 266 1.58 11.53 -23.38
CA ALA A 266 1.74 11.66 -24.82
C ALA A 266 2.55 10.49 -25.41
N VAL A 267 2.18 10.06 -26.62
CA VAL A 267 2.89 9.02 -27.40
C VAL A 267 3.00 9.50 -28.84
N GLY A 268 4.17 10.02 -29.22
CA GLY A 268 4.32 10.72 -30.50
C GLY A 268 3.35 11.91 -30.57
N LYS A 269 2.43 11.91 -31.54
CA LYS A 269 1.34 12.89 -31.64
C LYS A 269 0.04 12.45 -30.93
N GLY A 270 0.01 11.20 -30.47
CA GLY A 270 -1.13 10.58 -29.83
C GLY A 270 -1.19 10.83 -28.33
N ARG A 271 -2.31 10.39 -27.73
CA ARG A 271 -2.70 10.72 -26.37
C ARG A 271 -3.24 9.50 -25.65
N ILE A 272 -2.76 9.26 -24.44
CA ILE A 272 -3.27 8.24 -23.53
C ILE A 272 -3.92 8.96 -22.35
N TRP A 273 -5.13 8.56 -22.02
CA TRP A 273 -5.81 8.90 -20.77
C TRP A 273 -6.21 7.60 -20.08
N TYR A 274 -5.88 7.49 -18.80
CA TYR A 274 -6.20 6.32 -17.99
C TYR A 274 -6.93 6.75 -16.72
N THR A 275 -7.89 5.94 -16.28
CA THR A 275 -8.46 6.01 -14.94
C THR A 275 -8.66 4.62 -14.35
N SER A 276 -8.43 4.51 -13.05
CA SER A 276 -8.78 3.35 -12.23
C SER A 276 -10.28 3.18 -12.01
N PHE A 277 -11.10 4.22 -12.25
CA PHE A 277 -12.53 4.16 -11.96
C PHE A 277 -13.29 3.41 -13.04
N GLY A 278 -14.01 2.37 -12.66
CA GLY A 278 -14.81 1.59 -13.60
C GLY A 278 -15.11 0.15 -13.18
N HIS A 279 -14.93 -0.21 -11.90
CA HIS A 279 -15.33 -1.52 -11.40
C HIS A 279 -16.81 -1.58 -11.07
N ARG A 280 -17.30 -0.66 -10.24
CA ARG A 280 -18.68 -0.76 -9.74
C ARG A 280 -19.71 -0.29 -10.76
N ALA A 281 -20.79 -1.06 -10.88
CA ALA A 281 -21.89 -0.74 -11.79
C ALA A 281 -22.50 0.65 -11.55
N ASP A 282 -22.49 1.12 -10.30
CA ASP A 282 -23.07 2.41 -9.92
C ASP A 282 -22.28 3.64 -10.38
N LEU A 283 -21.03 3.47 -10.77
CA LEU A 283 -20.25 4.54 -11.40
C LEU A 283 -20.78 4.92 -12.77
N PHE A 284 -21.37 3.97 -13.50
CA PHE A 284 -21.86 4.19 -14.86
C PHE A 284 -23.16 4.99 -14.93
N TRP A 285 -23.76 5.37 -13.80
CA TRP A 285 -24.83 6.38 -13.74
C TRP A 285 -24.50 7.52 -12.76
N ASN A 286 -23.23 7.70 -12.42
CA ASN A 286 -22.76 8.87 -11.70
C ASN A 286 -22.48 10.01 -12.70
N PRO A 287 -23.23 11.13 -12.68
CA PRO A 287 -23.08 12.19 -13.67
C PRO A 287 -21.67 12.79 -13.74
N GLN A 288 -20.99 12.96 -12.60
CA GLN A 288 -19.61 13.47 -12.57
C GLN A 288 -18.62 12.48 -13.21
N VAL A 289 -18.76 11.18 -12.94
CA VAL A 289 -17.91 10.15 -13.57
C VAL A 289 -18.16 10.06 -15.07
N LEU A 290 -19.42 10.12 -15.52
CA LEU A 290 -19.73 10.11 -16.96
C LEU A 290 -19.22 11.37 -17.68
N GLN A 291 -19.25 12.53 -17.03
CA GLN A 291 -18.59 13.74 -17.55
C GLN A 291 -17.07 13.57 -17.60
N PHE A 292 -16.46 12.97 -16.58
CA PHE A 292 -15.03 12.68 -16.55
C PHE A 292 -14.60 11.72 -17.68
N TYR A 293 -15.42 10.71 -17.97
CA TYR A 293 -15.23 9.81 -19.12
C TYR A 293 -15.33 10.55 -20.45
N LEU A 294 -16.34 11.41 -20.62
CA LEU A 294 -16.47 12.23 -21.83
C LEU A 294 -15.24 13.12 -22.02
N ASP A 295 -14.79 13.83 -20.97
CA ASP A 295 -13.62 14.71 -21.02
C ASP A 295 -12.36 13.91 -21.42
N GLY A 296 -12.17 12.71 -20.89
CA GLY A 296 -11.10 11.78 -21.28
C GLY A 296 -11.15 11.37 -22.76
N VAL A 297 -12.34 11.08 -23.30
CA VAL A 297 -12.52 10.75 -24.73
C VAL A 297 -12.29 11.97 -25.63
N GLN A 298 -12.72 13.16 -25.23
CA GLN A 298 -12.46 14.40 -25.96
C GLN A 298 -10.97 14.74 -25.99
N PHE A 299 -10.24 14.41 -24.92
CA PHE A 299 -8.78 14.51 -24.92
C PHE A 299 -8.14 13.47 -25.83
N ALA A 300 -8.53 12.20 -25.74
CA ALA A 300 -7.98 11.14 -26.59
C ALA A 300 -8.14 11.47 -28.08
N THR A 301 -9.32 11.93 -28.50
CA THR A 301 -9.60 12.38 -29.87
C THR A 301 -8.86 13.67 -30.27
N GLY A 302 -8.37 14.44 -29.31
CA GLY A 302 -7.62 15.69 -29.52
C GLY A 302 -8.51 16.93 -29.71
N ASP A 303 -9.74 16.90 -29.20
CA ASP A 303 -10.63 18.07 -29.15
C ASP A 303 -10.42 18.88 -27.87
N LEU A 304 -10.21 18.22 -26.74
CA LEU A 304 -9.92 18.85 -25.45
C LEU A 304 -8.40 18.90 -25.21
N ASP A 305 -7.82 20.11 -25.24
CA ASP A 305 -6.40 20.28 -24.96
C ASP A 305 -6.12 20.21 -23.44
N ALA A 306 -5.11 19.43 -23.06
CA ALA A 306 -4.58 19.40 -21.69
C ALA A 306 -3.07 19.08 -21.75
N PRO A 307 -2.25 19.65 -20.84
CA PRO A 307 -0.83 19.30 -20.74
C PRO A 307 -0.66 17.80 -20.46
N THR A 308 0.42 17.22 -20.97
CA THR A 308 0.76 15.81 -20.73
C THR A 308 2.09 15.64 -20.01
N GLU A 309 2.82 16.74 -19.85
CA GLU A 309 4.08 16.80 -19.14
C GLU A 309 3.84 16.51 -17.65
N PRO A 310 4.64 15.62 -17.05
CA PRO A 310 4.63 15.37 -15.62
C PRO A 310 4.71 16.65 -14.78
N ARG A 311 3.97 16.68 -13.66
CA ARG A 311 4.10 17.78 -12.70
C ARG A 311 5.42 17.62 -11.92
N LYS A 312 6.09 18.74 -11.65
CA LYS A 312 7.29 18.76 -10.78
C LYS A 312 6.95 18.54 -9.30
N GLU A 313 5.75 18.92 -8.89
CA GLU A 313 5.28 18.86 -7.52
C GLU A 313 4.28 17.71 -7.35
N LYS A 314 4.59 16.78 -6.43
CA LYS A 314 3.63 15.83 -5.88
C LYS A 314 2.81 16.55 -4.82
N LEU A 315 1.49 16.53 -4.92
CA LEU A 315 0.66 16.85 -3.76
C LEU A 315 0.85 15.68 -2.78
N VAL A 316 1.50 15.94 -1.63
CA VAL A 316 1.71 14.94 -0.59
C VAL A 316 0.80 15.28 0.58
N ARG A 317 -0.27 14.50 0.77
CA ARG A 317 -0.99 14.43 2.05
C ARG A 317 -0.37 13.31 2.89
N ARG A 318 -0.05 13.59 4.15
CA ARG A 318 0.82 12.75 4.97
C ARG A 318 -0.02 11.71 5.71
N VAL A 319 0.28 10.45 5.46
CA VAL A 319 -0.51 9.31 5.95
C VAL A 319 0.44 8.20 6.38
N PRO A 320 0.02 7.27 7.27
CA PRO A 320 0.89 6.22 7.76
C PRO A 320 1.57 5.45 6.62
N GLY A 321 2.89 5.52 6.64
CA GLY A 321 3.86 4.85 5.80
C GLY A 321 5.24 5.03 6.42
N PRO A 322 6.33 4.48 5.84
CA PRO A 322 7.65 4.77 6.37
C PRO A 322 7.86 6.28 6.25
N THR A 323 8.31 6.93 7.31
CA THR A 323 8.57 8.37 7.24
C THR A 323 9.66 8.59 6.19
N PRO A 324 9.44 9.44 5.17
CA PRO A 324 10.45 9.74 4.17
C PRO A 324 11.77 10.18 4.82
N PRO A 325 12.95 9.81 4.27
CA PRO A 325 14.23 10.05 4.93
C PRO A 325 14.47 11.52 5.33
N ASP A 326 14.09 12.47 4.48
CA ASP A 326 14.18 13.91 4.74
C ASP A 326 13.26 14.36 5.88
N VAL A 327 12.06 13.77 5.97
CA VAL A 327 11.12 14.04 7.06
C VAL A 327 11.60 13.40 8.37
N ARG A 328 12.17 12.20 8.30
CA ARG A 328 12.78 11.53 9.46
C ARG A 328 13.93 12.37 10.00
N GLU A 329 14.83 12.81 9.13
CA GLU A 329 15.94 13.71 9.50
C GLU A 329 15.43 15.01 10.13
N ALA A 330 14.42 15.64 9.53
CA ALA A 330 13.82 16.86 10.06
C ALA A 330 13.20 16.66 11.45
N ARG A 331 12.50 15.53 11.68
CA ARG A 331 11.93 15.18 13.00
C ARG A 331 13.02 14.92 14.04
N MET A 332 14.05 14.16 13.68
CA MET A 332 15.21 13.93 14.54
C MET A 332 15.88 15.25 14.94
N LYS A 333 16.14 16.12 13.97
CA LYS A 333 16.71 17.45 14.21
C LYS A 333 15.82 18.31 15.11
N ALA A 334 14.51 18.32 14.88
CA ALA A 334 13.55 19.05 15.70
C ALA A 334 13.53 18.55 17.16
N ALA A 335 13.67 17.24 17.35
CA ALA A 335 13.77 16.60 18.65
C ALA A 335 15.17 16.73 19.30
N LYS A 336 16.14 17.32 18.61
CA LYS A 336 17.57 17.37 19.00
C LYS A 336 18.18 15.98 19.20
N LEU A 337 17.74 15.03 18.39
CA LEU A 337 18.22 13.65 18.36
C LEU A 337 19.02 13.42 17.07
N THR A 338 19.92 12.44 17.11
CA THR A 338 20.75 12.06 15.97
C THR A 338 20.64 10.56 15.71
N GLU A 339 20.96 10.16 14.48
CA GLU A 339 21.25 8.76 14.20
C GLU A 339 22.48 8.29 15.01
N ALA A 340 22.66 6.97 15.12
CA ALA A 340 23.83 6.40 15.78
C ALA A 340 25.13 6.85 15.09
N THR A 341 26.08 7.37 15.85
CA THR A 341 27.37 7.81 15.31
C THR A 341 28.24 6.61 14.93
N GLU A 342 29.22 6.81 14.04
CA GLU A 342 30.17 5.76 13.68
C GLU A 342 30.94 5.20 14.89
N GLU A 343 31.24 6.04 15.89
CA GLU A 343 31.89 5.61 17.12
C GLU A 343 30.98 4.71 17.95
N GLN A 344 29.69 5.08 18.10
CA GLN A 344 28.70 4.25 18.78
C GLN A 344 28.53 2.92 18.05
N ILE A 345 28.43 2.93 16.71
CA ILE A 345 28.35 1.71 15.89
C ILE A 345 29.53 0.78 16.17
N LYS A 346 30.77 1.29 16.17
CA LYS A 346 31.97 0.48 16.46
C LYS A 346 31.92 -0.12 17.87
N LYS A 347 31.46 0.63 18.87
CA LYS A 347 31.30 0.11 20.24
C LYS A 347 30.25 -1.00 20.30
N ILE A 348 29.13 -0.85 19.60
CA ILE A 348 28.09 -1.88 19.51
C ILE A 348 28.63 -3.12 18.80
N GLU A 349 29.31 -2.96 17.67
CA GLU A 349 29.92 -4.07 16.92
C GLU A 349 30.95 -4.83 17.77
N ALA A 350 31.75 -4.12 18.58
CA ALA A 350 32.70 -4.75 19.49
C ALA A 350 32.01 -5.53 20.62
N ALA A 351 30.90 -5.01 21.15
CA ALA A 351 30.19 -5.60 22.28
C ALA A 351 29.22 -6.73 21.88
N ALA A 352 28.67 -6.70 20.66
CA ALA A 352 27.69 -7.67 20.19
C ALA A 352 28.31 -9.08 20.06
N PRO A 353 27.61 -10.15 20.45
CA PRO A 353 28.10 -11.51 20.30
C PRO A 353 28.16 -11.96 18.83
N ASP A 354 29.17 -12.77 18.49
CA ASP A 354 29.32 -13.42 17.18
C ASP A 354 28.44 -14.66 17.01
N THR A 355 27.97 -15.26 18.11
CA THR A 355 27.14 -16.46 18.09
C THR A 355 25.88 -16.28 18.94
N PRO A 356 24.76 -16.87 18.52
CA PRO A 356 23.53 -16.80 19.28
C PRO A 356 23.46 -17.92 20.33
N PRO A 357 22.74 -17.70 21.45
CA PRO A 357 22.47 -18.74 22.46
C PRO A 357 21.87 -20.04 21.88
N ALA A 358 20.98 -19.92 20.89
CA ALA A 358 20.41 -21.05 20.17
C ALA A 358 20.62 -20.90 18.66
N LYS A 359 20.89 -22.00 17.95
CA LYS A 359 20.91 -21.98 16.49
C LYS A 359 19.47 -21.77 15.96
N PRO A 360 19.21 -20.76 15.11
CA PRO A 360 17.87 -20.56 14.55
C PRO A 360 17.40 -21.79 13.76
N ALA A 361 16.15 -22.21 13.98
CA ALA A 361 15.57 -23.36 13.28
C ALA A 361 15.36 -23.09 11.77
N LYS A 362 15.21 -21.81 11.41
CA LYS A 362 15.05 -21.29 10.05
C LYS A 362 15.55 -19.85 10.01
N PRO A 363 15.78 -19.24 8.84
CA PRO A 363 16.01 -17.80 8.74
C PRO A 363 14.86 -17.04 9.41
N ARG A 364 15.19 -16.19 10.39
CA ARG A 364 14.20 -15.39 11.14
C ARG A 364 14.14 -13.97 10.63
N LYS A 365 12.94 -13.40 10.56
CA LYS A 365 12.72 -11.96 10.35
C LYS A 365 12.15 -11.33 11.60
N VAL A 366 12.78 -10.29 12.12
CA VAL A 366 12.32 -9.54 13.30
C VAL A 366 12.01 -8.12 12.87
N LEU A 367 10.76 -7.69 13.04
CA LEU A 367 10.37 -6.30 12.83
C LEU A 367 10.82 -5.47 14.03
N VAL A 368 11.59 -4.41 13.81
CA VAL A 368 11.93 -3.42 14.84
C VAL A 368 11.11 -2.19 14.55
N TRP A 369 10.09 -1.95 15.37
CA TRP A 369 9.14 -0.87 15.17
C TRP A 369 9.23 0.19 16.26
N GLY A 370 9.28 1.45 15.85
CA GLY A 370 9.27 2.60 16.73
C GLY A 370 9.58 3.91 15.99
N HIS A 371 9.57 5.00 16.73
CA HIS A 371 9.88 6.33 16.20
C HIS A 371 11.22 6.82 16.77
N PRO A 372 12.27 6.99 15.95
CA PRO A 372 13.61 7.34 16.42
C PRO A 372 13.68 8.72 17.10
N TRP A 373 12.73 9.61 16.79
CA TRP A 373 12.71 11.01 17.24
C TRP A 373 11.92 11.22 18.54
N THR A 374 11.47 10.15 19.20
CA THR A 374 10.58 10.24 20.37
C THR A 374 11.27 9.98 21.68
N HIS A 375 12.44 9.33 21.64
CA HIS A 375 13.19 8.98 22.83
C HIS A 375 14.68 8.79 22.47
N THR A 376 15.57 9.30 23.31
CA THR A 376 17.02 9.43 23.05
C THR A 376 17.73 8.17 22.53
N PRO A 377 17.55 6.97 23.11
CA PRO A 377 18.20 5.74 22.66
C PRO A 377 17.69 5.16 21.34
N ASN A 378 16.57 5.62 20.77
CA ASN A 378 15.84 4.85 19.77
C ASN A 378 16.65 4.54 18.52
N ALA A 379 17.34 5.53 17.94
CA ALA A 379 18.18 5.33 16.76
C ALA A 379 19.40 4.43 17.04
N VAL A 380 19.98 4.52 18.24
CA VAL A 380 21.07 3.64 18.69
C VAL A 380 20.57 2.21 18.87
N ALA A 381 19.38 2.04 19.43
CA ALA A 381 18.72 0.76 19.62
C ALA A 381 18.36 0.07 18.29
N GLU A 382 17.83 0.82 17.31
CA GLU A 382 17.56 0.33 15.96
C GLU A 382 18.83 -0.29 15.35
N LYS A 383 19.92 0.49 15.36
CA LYS A 383 21.22 0.05 14.84
C LYS A 383 21.80 -1.13 15.64
N ALA A 384 21.63 -1.14 16.95
CA ALA A 384 22.07 -2.26 17.78
C ALA A 384 21.34 -3.56 17.45
N LEU A 385 20.03 -3.52 17.21
CA LEU A 385 19.25 -4.69 16.81
C LEU A 385 19.64 -5.21 15.42
N GLU A 386 19.95 -4.31 14.47
CA GLU A 386 20.52 -4.69 13.16
C GLU A 386 21.85 -5.42 13.30
N ILE A 387 22.79 -4.84 14.06
CA ILE A 387 24.11 -5.43 14.31
C ILE A 387 23.96 -6.77 15.03
N LEU A 388 23.10 -6.84 16.04
CA LEU A 388 22.89 -8.04 16.85
C LEU A 388 22.38 -9.20 15.98
N GLY A 389 21.38 -8.96 15.14
CA GLY A 389 20.87 -9.97 14.21
C GLY A 389 21.91 -10.39 13.18
N LYS A 390 22.60 -9.42 12.56
CA LYS A 390 23.63 -9.66 11.53
C LYS A 390 24.84 -10.42 12.06
N LYS A 391 25.40 -9.97 13.18
CA LYS A 391 26.66 -10.49 13.75
C LYS A 391 26.48 -11.88 14.34
N SER A 392 25.37 -12.12 15.04
CA SER A 392 25.05 -13.44 15.60
C SER A 392 24.48 -14.42 14.57
N GLY A 393 23.96 -13.93 13.43
CA GLY A 393 23.22 -14.77 12.49
C GLY A 393 21.86 -15.26 13.02
N ALA A 394 21.36 -14.71 14.12
CA ALA A 394 20.11 -15.15 14.75
C ALA A 394 18.87 -14.77 13.94
N PHE A 395 18.86 -13.57 13.37
CA PHE A 395 17.72 -13.01 12.65
C PHE A 395 18.15 -11.88 11.72
N THR A 396 17.30 -11.55 10.74
CA THR A 396 17.37 -10.30 9.98
C THR A 396 16.44 -9.28 10.63
N ALA A 397 16.99 -8.15 11.07
CA ALA A 397 16.20 -7.02 11.56
C ALA A 397 15.61 -6.25 10.38
N ILE A 398 14.33 -5.88 10.47
CA ILE A 398 13.65 -4.97 9.55
C ILE A 398 13.22 -3.77 10.38
N VAL A 399 13.99 -2.68 10.31
CA VAL A 399 13.74 -1.44 11.04
C VAL A 399 12.77 -0.56 10.26
N THR A 400 11.70 -0.11 10.90
CA THR A 400 10.74 0.81 10.29
C THR A 400 9.89 1.50 11.33
N ASP A 401 9.44 2.69 11.00
CA ASP A 401 8.39 3.41 11.70
C ASP A 401 7.00 3.23 11.07
N ASP A 402 6.90 2.51 9.95
CA ASP A 402 5.64 2.33 9.22
C ASP A 402 4.67 1.42 10.00
N PRO A 403 3.58 1.95 10.59
CA PRO A 403 2.65 1.13 11.34
C PRO A 403 1.84 0.18 10.44
N ARG A 404 1.84 0.33 9.11
CA ARG A 404 1.21 -0.64 8.21
C ARG A 404 1.90 -2.00 8.23
N ARG A 405 3.18 -2.05 8.62
CA ARG A 405 3.90 -3.33 8.83
C ARG A 405 3.36 -4.13 10.00
N LEU A 406 2.57 -3.50 10.86
CA LEU A 406 1.90 -4.11 11.99
C LEU A 406 0.45 -4.56 11.67
N LEU A 407 -0.07 -4.29 10.47
CA LEU A 407 -1.37 -4.81 10.03
C LEU A 407 -1.32 -6.34 9.85
N ILE A 408 -2.43 -7.02 10.14
CA ILE A 408 -2.46 -8.49 10.27
C ILE A 408 -1.96 -9.25 9.03
N ASP A 409 -2.19 -8.74 7.84
CA ASP A 409 -1.75 -9.32 6.57
C ASP A 409 -0.26 -9.09 6.28
N GLN A 410 0.36 -8.09 6.92
CA GLN A 410 1.78 -7.77 6.79
C GLN A 410 2.60 -8.34 7.95
N ILE A 411 2.11 -8.23 9.19
CA ILE A 411 2.84 -8.57 10.41
C ILE A 411 3.17 -10.07 10.48
N GLY A 412 2.34 -10.91 9.85
CA GLY A 412 2.54 -12.36 9.70
C GLY A 412 3.79 -12.77 8.89
N GLN A 413 4.54 -11.84 8.29
CA GLN A 413 5.83 -12.14 7.67
C GLN A 413 7.00 -12.15 8.66
N PHE A 414 6.80 -11.66 9.89
CA PHE A 414 7.83 -11.57 10.92
C PHE A 414 7.65 -12.65 11.98
N ASP A 415 8.75 -13.23 12.45
CA ASP A 415 8.77 -14.26 13.50
C ASP A 415 8.62 -13.66 14.91
N ALA A 416 9.05 -12.40 15.07
CA ALA A 416 8.77 -11.58 16.25
C ALA A 416 8.72 -10.10 15.87
N ILE A 417 8.10 -9.28 16.71
CA ILE A 417 8.16 -7.81 16.64
C ILE A 417 8.85 -7.25 17.89
N VAL A 418 9.67 -6.22 17.73
CA VAL A 418 10.31 -5.46 18.80
C VAL A 418 9.66 -4.08 18.84
N MET A 419 9.00 -3.78 19.95
CA MET A 419 8.48 -2.46 20.31
C MET A 419 9.63 -1.65 20.90
N ASN A 420 10.29 -0.87 20.05
CA ASN A 420 11.55 -0.20 20.37
C ASN A 420 11.30 1.15 21.05
N ASN A 421 11.31 1.17 22.39
CA ASN A 421 11.37 2.40 23.19
C ASN A 421 10.33 3.46 22.78
N ILE A 422 9.10 3.03 22.52
CA ILE A 422 8.02 3.92 22.11
C ILE A 422 7.51 4.64 23.35
N HIS A 423 7.47 5.96 23.37
CA HIS A 423 7.05 6.74 24.54
C HIS A 423 5.75 7.54 24.32
N GLU A 424 5.17 7.43 23.12
CA GLU A 424 4.00 8.21 22.73
C GLU A 424 2.70 7.55 23.21
N PRO A 425 1.71 8.35 23.65
CA PRO A 425 0.43 7.82 24.11
C PRO A 425 -0.43 7.25 22.98
N GLU A 426 -0.31 7.75 21.74
CA GLU A 426 -1.09 7.31 20.58
C GLU A 426 -0.21 7.32 19.32
N PRO A 427 0.79 6.42 19.21
CA PRO A 427 1.81 6.50 18.16
C PRO A 427 1.29 6.14 16.76
N PHE A 428 0.09 5.59 16.63
CA PHE A 428 -0.51 5.30 15.31
C PHE A 428 -1.36 6.45 14.77
N LEU A 429 -1.64 7.47 15.59
CA LEU A 429 -2.33 8.67 15.16
C LEU A 429 -1.35 9.68 14.55
N PRO A 430 -1.77 10.44 13.52
CA PRO A 430 -0.93 11.49 12.96
C PRO A 430 -0.65 12.60 14.00
N PRO A 431 0.54 13.24 13.98
CA PRO A 431 0.90 14.25 14.98
C PRO A 431 -0.05 15.46 15.07
N ASP A 432 -0.74 15.77 13.98
CA ASP A 432 -1.71 16.87 13.85
C ASP A 432 -3.17 16.39 13.95
N PHE A 433 -3.42 15.19 14.49
CA PHE A 433 -4.76 14.58 14.62
C PHE A 433 -5.84 15.54 15.13
N GLY A 434 -5.53 16.34 16.15
CA GLY A 434 -6.48 17.31 16.74
C GLY A 434 -6.89 18.47 15.81
N LYS A 435 -6.17 18.67 14.70
CA LYS A 435 -6.45 19.70 13.68
C LYS A 435 -7.14 19.14 12.43
N LEU A 436 -7.21 17.82 12.32
CA LEU A 436 -7.88 17.15 11.19
C LEU A 436 -9.39 17.38 11.25
N ASP A 437 -10.02 17.43 10.07
CA ASP A 437 -11.48 17.42 9.98
C ASP A 437 -12.07 16.08 10.47
N PRO A 438 -13.38 16.02 10.80
CA PRO A 438 -13.99 14.82 11.36
C PRO A 438 -13.85 13.55 10.51
N GLU A 439 -13.80 13.69 9.19
CA GLU A 439 -13.67 12.56 8.26
C GLU A 439 -12.27 11.94 8.36
N ARG A 440 -11.24 12.78 8.33
CA ARG A 440 -9.84 12.36 8.51
C ARG A 440 -9.57 11.82 9.91
N GLN A 441 -10.19 12.40 10.93
CA GLN A 441 -10.11 11.86 12.29
C GLN A 441 -10.71 10.46 12.40
N ALA A 442 -11.83 10.20 11.73
CA ALA A 442 -12.46 8.88 11.72
C ALA A 442 -11.56 7.85 11.01
N ALA A 443 -10.97 8.19 9.86
CA ALA A 443 -10.04 7.32 9.15
C ALA A 443 -8.79 6.99 9.97
N ALA A 444 -8.17 7.98 10.61
CA ALA A 444 -7.01 7.77 11.48
C ALA A 444 -7.33 6.87 12.69
N LYS A 445 -8.50 7.04 13.32
CA LYS A 445 -8.95 6.17 14.42
C LYS A 445 -9.23 4.74 13.96
N ALA A 446 -9.80 4.54 12.78
CA ALA A 446 -10.02 3.22 12.21
C ALA A 446 -8.69 2.49 11.95
N PHE A 447 -7.70 3.21 11.40
CA PHE A 447 -6.35 2.69 11.21
C PHE A 447 -5.67 2.30 12.54
N ASP A 448 -5.70 3.20 13.53
CA ASP A 448 -5.20 2.93 14.89
C ASP A 448 -5.82 1.67 15.48
N ALA A 449 -7.14 1.53 15.43
CA ALA A 449 -7.85 0.35 15.91
C ALA A 449 -7.44 -0.94 15.16
N ALA A 450 -7.26 -0.87 13.83
CA ALA A 450 -6.85 -2.00 13.02
C ALA A 450 -5.44 -2.48 13.36
N VAL A 451 -4.49 -1.57 13.57
CA VAL A 451 -3.12 -1.89 13.99
C VAL A 451 -3.12 -2.49 15.39
N LYS A 452 -3.82 -1.87 16.35
CA LYS A 452 -3.97 -2.37 17.73
C LYS A 452 -4.51 -3.80 17.75
N LYS A 453 -5.59 -4.07 17.01
CA LYS A 453 -6.16 -5.42 16.88
C LYS A 453 -5.16 -6.40 16.25
N SER A 454 -4.45 -5.99 15.22
CA SER A 454 -3.49 -6.85 14.50
C SER A 454 -2.34 -7.33 15.40
N ILE A 455 -1.84 -6.47 16.30
CA ILE A 455 -0.83 -6.85 17.29
C ILE A 455 -1.37 -7.92 18.25
N LEU A 456 -2.58 -7.72 18.79
CA LEU A 456 -3.21 -8.68 19.70
C LEU A 456 -3.47 -10.03 19.02
N ASP A 457 -3.97 -10.00 17.78
CA ASP A 457 -4.19 -11.19 16.97
C ASP A 457 -2.87 -11.92 16.67
N TYR A 458 -1.83 -11.18 16.29
CA TYR A 458 -0.50 -11.73 15.97
C TYR A 458 0.13 -12.45 17.17
N VAL A 459 0.10 -11.85 18.35
CA VAL A 459 0.65 -12.48 19.57
C VAL A 459 -0.31 -13.55 20.08
N GLY A 460 -1.60 -13.28 20.08
CA GLY A 460 -2.65 -14.16 20.61
C GLY A 460 -2.92 -15.41 19.76
N GLY A 461 -2.47 -15.45 18.50
CA GLY A 461 -2.55 -16.65 17.64
C GLY A 461 -3.72 -16.63 16.66
N LYS A 462 -3.91 -15.54 15.93
CA LYS A 462 -4.88 -15.43 14.83
C LYS A 462 -4.20 -15.09 13.51
N ASP A 463 -4.61 -15.74 12.44
CA ASP A 463 -4.21 -15.37 11.08
C ASP A 463 -5.11 -14.24 10.51
N PRO A 464 -4.80 -13.69 9.33
CA PRO A 464 -5.66 -12.69 8.70
C PRO A 464 -7.11 -13.20 8.51
N ASN A 465 -7.36 -14.48 8.33
CA ASN A 465 -8.70 -15.03 8.16
C ASN A 465 -9.38 -15.39 9.49
N ASN A 466 -8.86 -14.88 10.62
CA ASN A 466 -9.33 -15.14 11.97
C ASN A 466 -9.26 -16.63 12.40
N LYS A 467 -8.43 -17.43 11.72
CA LYS A 467 -8.17 -18.82 12.08
C LYS A 467 -7.14 -18.89 13.20
N ASP A 468 -7.31 -19.87 14.08
CA ASP A 468 -6.35 -20.15 15.15
C ASP A 468 -5.03 -20.64 14.56
N VAL A 469 -3.94 -20.01 15.00
CA VAL A 469 -2.56 -20.34 14.67
C VAL A 469 -1.68 -20.21 15.92
N PRO A 470 -0.47 -20.79 15.95
CA PRO A 470 0.46 -20.51 17.04
C PRO A 470 0.75 -19.02 17.17
N GLY A 471 0.74 -18.53 18.41
CA GLY A 471 1.09 -17.15 18.76
C GLY A 471 2.55 -16.84 18.46
N ARG A 472 2.80 -15.60 18.04
CA ARG A 472 4.13 -15.12 17.65
C ARG A 472 4.75 -14.23 18.71
N GLY A 473 6.03 -13.91 18.49
CA GLY A 473 6.87 -13.25 19.50
C GLY A 473 6.66 -11.74 19.56
N ILE A 474 6.66 -11.17 20.76
CA ILE A 474 6.77 -9.72 20.96
C ILE A 474 7.85 -9.40 22.00
N VAL A 475 8.63 -8.37 21.72
CA VAL A 475 9.69 -7.87 22.60
C VAL A 475 9.42 -6.41 22.92
N GLY A 476 9.52 -6.03 24.18
CA GLY A 476 9.45 -4.63 24.61
C GLY A 476 10.75 -4.21 25.24
N ILE A 477 11.25 -3.04 24.83
CA ILE A 477 12.47 -2.45 25.39
C ILE A 477 12.08 -1.14 26.07
N HIS A 478 12.53 -1.00 27.32
CA HIS A 478 12.40 0.17 28.19
C HIS A 478 11.07 0.90 28.06
N ALA A 479 11.02 1.95 27.23
CA ALA A 479 9.85 2.82 27.10
C ALA A 479 8.63 2.15 26.47
N ALA A 480 8.76 0.95 25.89
CA ALA A 480 7.64 0.21 25.31
C ALA A 480 6.40 0.15 26.23
N THR A 481 6.56 0.03 27.55
CA THR A 481 5.45 0.00 28.53
C THR A 481 4.91 1.39 28.92
N ALA A 482 5.53 2.48 28.46
CA ALA A 482 5.08 3.86 28.60
C ALA A 482 4.27 4.36 27.39
N ALA A 483 4.23 3.60 26.30
CA ALA A 483 3.39 3.88 25.15
C ALA A 483 1.91 3.56 25.39
N PHE A 484 1.06 4.00 24.47
CA PHE A 484 -0.34 3.55 24.34
C PHE A 484 -1.21 3.85 25.57
N GLY A 485 -1.13 5.08 26.10
CA GLY A 485 -1.74 5.53 27.36
C GLY A 485 -3.18 5.08 27.63
N GLY A 486 -4.01 4.92 26.60
CA GLY A 486 -5.41 4.48 26.71
C GLY A 486 -5.68 3.00 26.43
N TRP A 487 -4.68 2.21 26.02
CA TRP A 487 -4.86 0.86 25.51
C TRP A 487 -4.59 -0.21 26.57
N LYS A 488 -5.63 -0.58 27.33
CA LYS A 488 -5.51 -1.51 28.47
C LYS A 488 -4.99 -2.89 28.08
N GLU A 489 -5.41 -3.40 26.92
CA GLU A 489 -4.99 -4.70 26.40
C GLU A 489 -3.49 -4.73 26.09
N TYR A 490 -2.86 -3.59 25.78
CA TYR A 490 -1.42 -3.50 25.62
C TYR A 490 -0.67 -3.63 26.95
N GLY A 491 -1.20 -2.98 28.00
CA GLY A 491 -0.70 -3.15 29.37
C GLY A 491 -0.84 -4.59 29.86
N ASP A 492 -1.97 -5.24 29.59
CA ASP A 492 -2.14 -6.66 29.94
C ASP A 492 -1.27 -7.58 29.08
N LEU A 493 -1.08 -7.28 27.79
CA LEU A 493 -0.16 -8.00 26.91
C LEU A 493 1.24 -8.00 27.51
N PHE A 494 1.83 -6.81 27.74
CA PHE A 494 3.17 -6.70 28.32
C PHE A 494 3.27 -7.17 29.77
N GLY A 495 2.14 -7.22 30.48
CA GLY A 495 2.13 -7.48 31.91
C GLY A 495 2.72 -6.32 32.70
N GLY A 496 2.62 -5.11 32.19
CA GLY A 496 3.21 -3.93 32.80
C GLY A 496 2.82 -2.68 32.04
N PHE A 497 2.40 -1.66 32.77
CA PHE A 497 2.13 -0.33 32.25
C PHE A 497 2.90 0.68 33.09
N TYR A 498 3.60 1.62 32.47
CA TYR A 498 4.47 2.56 33.17
C TYR A 498 3.72 3.32 34.28
N SER A 499 4.22 3.26 35.51
CA SER A 499 3.70 4.04 36.65
C SER A 499 4.64 5.16 37.07
N GLY A 500 5.92 5.07 36.70
CA GLY A 500 6.98 5.98 37.12
C GLY A 500 8.36 5.36 36.95
N HIS A 501 9.40 6.13 37.27
CA HIS A 501 10.79 5.69 37.11
C HIS A 501 11.68 6.06 38.30
N ILE A 502 12.80 5.35 38.37
CA ILE A 502 14.01 5.71 39.10
C ILE A 502 14.94 6.34 38.05
N GLY A 503 15.26 7.62 38.23
CA GLY A 503 16.02 8.38 37.23
C GLY A 503 17.42 7.79 36.98
N PRO A 504 18.07 8.18 35.85
CA PRO A 504 19.32 7.59 35.41
C PRO A 504 20.39 7.55 36.51
N GLN A 505 20.77 6.35 36.93
CA GLN A 505 21.81 6.13 37.94
C GLN A 505 22.37 4.72 37.85
N GLU A 506 23.51 4.47 38.49
CA GLU A 506 24.01 3.11 38.69
C GLU A 506 23.06 2.36 39.64
N VAL A 507 22.54 1.23 39.17
CA VAL A 507 21.69 0.32 39.96
C VAL A 507 22.35 -1.04 40.09
N ALA A 508 22.10 -1.72 41.21
CA ALA A 508 22.48 -3.11 41.41
C ALA A 508 21.32 -4.02 40.96
N ILE A 509 21.60 -5.01 40.14
CA ILE A 509 20.62 -5.95 39.58
C ILE A 509 20.94 -7.36 40.05
N ARG A 510 19.92 -8.01 40.61
CA ARG A 510 19.94 -9.43 40.99
C ARG A 510 19.36 -10.27 39.87
N VAL A 511 20.02 -11.40 39.60
CA VAL A 511 19.51 -12.44 38.69
C VAL A 511 18.60 -13.37 39.49
N GLU A 512 17.28 -13.21 39.35
CA GLU A 512 16.32 -13.93 40.20
C GLU A 512 16.18 -15.40 39.81
N ASP A 513 16.24 -15.70 38.51
CA ASP A 513 16.31 -17.06 37.98
C ASP A 513 17.63 -17.27 37.23
N ALA A 514 18.65 -17.72 37.97
CA ALA A 514 19.99 -17.96 37.45
C ALA A 514 20.08 -19.11 36.43
N LYS A 515 19.10 -20.03 36.42
CA LYS A 515 19.08 -21.18 35.51
C LYS A 515 18.29 -20.91 34.23
N HIS A 516 17.50 -19.84 34.20
CA HIS A 516 16.73 -19.48 33.02
C HIS A 516 17.65 -19.25 31.81
N PRO A 517 17.38 -19.87 30.64
CA PRO A 517 18.24 -19.72 29.45
C PRO A 517 18.45 -18.26 29.01
N VAL A 518 17.45 -17.39 29.19
CA VAL A 518 17.54 -15.95 28.87
C VAL A 518 18.55 -15.20 29.78
N ASN A 519 18.84 -15.73 30.98
CA ASN A 519 19.77 -15.16 31.94
C ASN A 519 21.20 -15.74 31.85
N ALA A 520 21.47 -16.67 30.92
CA ALA A 520 22.75 -17.37 30.83
C ALA A 520 23.96 -16.43 30.74
N ALA A 521 23.80 -15.26 30.12
CA ALA A 521 24.85 -14.25 29.97
C ALA A 521 25.41 -13.74 31.31
N PHE A 522 24.64 -13.82 32.40
CA PHE A 522 25.02 -13.31 33.71
C PHE A 522 25.69 -14.37 34.60
N GLU A 523 25.66 -15.66 34.21
CA GLU A 523 26.22 -16.78 34.99
C GLU A 523 25.69 -16.83 36.45
N GLY A 524 24.46 -16.38 36.67
CA GLY A 524 23.84 -16.29 37.99
C GLY A 524 24.43 -15.21 38.92
N LYS A 525 25.33 -14.36 38.43
CA LYS A 525 25.98 -13.31 39.23
C LYS A 525 25.19 -12.00 39.15
N PRO A 526 25.04 -11.27 40.28
CA PRO A 526 24.51 -9.92 40.23
C PRO A 526 25.47 -9.01 39.46
N PHE A 527 24.94 -7.91 38.93
CA PHE A 527 25.72 -6.93 38.18
C PHE A 527 25.24 -5.52 38.44
N LYS A 528 26.03 -4.53 38.03
CA LYS A 528 25.65 -3.12 38.08
C LYS A 528 25.57 -2.54 36.68
N ILE A 529 24.64 -1.63 36.48
CA ILE A 529 24.46 -0.91 35.22
C ILE A 529 23.92 0.49 35.50
N THR A 530 24.33 1.48 34.71
CA THR A 530 23.74 2.81 34.72
C THR A 530 22.60 2.85 33.72
N ASP A 531 21.37 2.98 34.19
CA ASP A 531 20.19 3.07 33.33
C ASP A 531 19.03 3.78 34.06
N GLU A 532 17.94 4.06 33.35
CA GLU A 532 16.66 4.47 33.95
C GLU A 532 15.75 3.26 34.15
N ILE A 533 15.19 3.10 35.35
CA ILE A 533 14.45 1.90 35.74
C ILE A 533 12.98 2.21 35.98
N TYR A 534 12.08 1.52 35.30
CA TYR A 534 10.64 1.69 35.43
C TYR A 534 10.05 0.81 36.52
N PHE A 535 8.92 1.28 37.07
CA PHE A 535 8.01 0.48 37.86
C PHE A 535 6.58 0.62 37.32
N PHE A 536 5.73 -0.36 37.61
CA PHE A 536 4.54 -0.64 36.82
C PHE A 536 3.25 -0.55 37.62
N GLN A 537 2.16 -0.21 36.92
CA GLN A 537 0.83 -0.07 37.48
C GLN A 537 0.17 -1.43 37.73
N GLU A 538 -0.52 -1.55 38.87
CA GLU A 538 -1.54 -2.57 39.11
C GLU A 538 -2.81 -2.26 38.29
N PRO A 539 -3.56 -3.26 37.79
CA PRO A 539 -3.37 -4.71 37.96
C PRO A 539 -2.61 -5.37 36.79
N TYR A 540 -1.92 -4.58 35.96
CA TYR A 540 -1.22 -5.11 34.78
C TYR A 540 0.01 -5.91 35.20
N TYR A 541 0.83 -5.32 36.06
CA TYR A 541 1.98 -5.99 36.65
C TYR A 541 1.55 -6.91 37.79
N SER A 542 1.93 -8.19 37.71
CA SER A 542 1.77 -9.13 38.82
C SER A 542 2.69 -10.33 38.61
N ARG A 543 3.40 -10.75 39.66
CA ARG A 543 4.21 -11.99 39.65
C ARG A 543 3.39 -13.26 39.42
N ASN A 544 2.06 -13.19 39.60
CA ASN A 544 1.14 -14.28 39.25
C ASN A 544 0.89 -14.42 37.74
N LYS A 545 1.36 -13.45 36.94
CA LYS A 545 1.24 -13.45 35.47
C LYS A 545 2.59 -13.56 34.75
N LEU A 546 3.70 -13.30 35.45
CA LEU A 546 5.01 -13.06 34.84
C LEU A 546 6.08 -13.96 35.44
N HIS A 547 6.97 -14.49 34.59
CA HIS A 547 8.22 -15.12 35.03
C HIS A 547 9.28 -14.04 35.16
N ILE A 548 9.55 -13.57 36.39
CA ILE A 548 10.54 -12.52 36.61
C ILE A 548 11.96 -13.08 36.45
N LEU A 549 12.76 -12.41 35.63
CA LEU A 549 14.14 -12.81 35.30
C LEU A 549 15.17 -12.01 36.10
N LEU A 550 15.00 -10.69 36.16
CA LEU A 550 15.91 -9.75 36.81
C LEU A 550 15.11 -8.82 37.73
N THR A 551 15.69 -8.44 38.87
CA THR A 551 15.14 -7.43 39.80
C THR A 551 16.21 -6.47 40.27
N LEU A 552 15.82 -5.31 40.80
CA LEU A 552 16.77 -4.54 41.62
C LEU A 552 17.23 -5.37 42.83
N ASP A 553 18.51 -5.21 43.17
CA ASP A 553 19.14 -5.83 44.34
C ASP A 553 19.17 -4.83 45.50
N LEU A 554 18.08 -4.77 46.26
CA LEU A 554 17.93 -3.84 47.38
C LEU A 554 18.83 -4.17 48.59
N GLU A 555 19.57 -5.28 48.56
CA GLU A 555 20.62 -5.58 49.55
C GLU A 555 21.95 -4.93 49.16
N ALA A 556 22.18 -4.74 47.86
CA ALA A 556 23.37 -4.15 47.28
C ALA A 556 23.21 -2.67 46.88
N MET A 557 22.01 -2.10 47.01
CA MET A 557 21.73 -0.68 46.76
C MET A 557 20.69 -0.10 47.72
N LYS A 558 20.66 1.23 47.83
CA LYS A 558 19.63 1.93 48.62
C LYS A 558 18.26 1.75 47.97
N ASP A 559 17.26 1.37 48.77
CA ASP A 559 15.86 1.31 48.36
C ASP A 559 15.39 2.69 47.85
N PRO A 560 14.89 2.78 46.60
CA PRO A 560 14.42 4.04 46.04
C PRO A 560 13.09 4.51 46.64
N GLY A 561 12.39 3.68 47.42
CA GLY A 561 11.17 4.04 48.13
C GLY A 561 9.99 4.41 47.22
N LYS A 562 9.97 3.90 45.98
CA LYS A 562 8.95 4.20 44.97
C LYS A 562 7.77 3.22 44.97
N ARG A 563 7.96 2.02 45.52
CA ARG A 563 6.92 1.00 45.67
C ARG A 563 6.81 0.51 47.13
N PRO A 564 5.60 0.37 47.69
CA PRO A 564 5.40 -0.18 49.03
C PRO A 564 5.83 -1.65 49.17
N ASP A 565 5.62 -2.46 48.13
CA ASP A 565 5.96 -3.89 48.09
C ASP A 565 7.45 -4.16 47.81
N LYS A 566 8.22 -3.12 47.48
CA LYS A 566 9.63 -3.18 47.11
C LYS A 566 9.94 -4.10 45.92
N ASP A 567 8.94 -4.35 45.08
CA ASP A 567 9.09 -5.23 43.92
C ASP A 567 9.42 -4.48 42.64
N TYR A 568 10.72 -4.39 42.35
CA TYR A 568 11.24 -3.71 41.16
C TYR A 568 11.77 -4.73 40.15
N ALA A 569 10.85 -5.36 39.41
CA ALA A 569 11.21 -6.21 38.27
C ALA A 569 11.87 -5.39 37.15
N ILE A 570 12.94 -5.96 36.58
CA ILE A 570 13.74 -5.38 35.51
C ILE A 570 13.42 -6.04 34.18
N SER A 571 13.33 -7.36 34.15
CA SER A 571 12.95 -8.11 32.94
C SER A 571 12.14 -9.34 33.28
N TRP A 572 11.32 -9.78 32.33
CA TRP A 572 10.47 -10.96 32.49
C TRP A 572 10.13 -11.59 31.14
N VAL A 573 9.64 -12.81 31.20
CA VAL A 573 8.96 -13.49 30.09
C VAL A 573 7.56 -13.92 30.50
N ARG A 574 6.71 -14.14 29.50
CA ARG A 574 5.39 -14.80 29.66
C ARG A 574 4.89 -15.38 28.35
N GLU A 575 3.89 -16.26 28.46
CA GLU A 575 2.98 -16.56 27.35
C GLU A 575 1.76 -15.62 27.37
N TYR A 576 1.19 -15.34 26.20
CA TYR A 576 -0.01 -14.53 26.05
C TYR A 576 -1.01 -15.14 25.05
N GLY A 577 -2.29 -15.09 25.42
CA GLY A 577 -3.40 -15.54 24.57
C GLY A 577 -3.48 -17.05 24.31
N PRO A 578 -4.52 -17.51 23.59
CA PRO A 578 -4.76 -18.93 23.35
C PRO A 578 -3.67 -19.59 22.48
N GLY A 579 -3.04 -18.83 21.59
CA GLY A 579 -1.93 -19.29 20.76
C GLY A 579 -0.59 -19.37 21.49
N LYS A 580 -0.51 -18.97 22.76
CA LYS A 580 0.73 -18.95 23.56
C LYS A 580 1.84 -18.13 22.91
N GLY A 581 1.53 -16.88 22.55
CA GLY A 581 2.52 -15.92 22.05
C GLY A 581 3.60 -15.67 23.10
N ARG A 582 4.86 -15.57 22.66
CA ARG A 582 6.03 -15.46 23.55
C ARG A 582 6.41 -14.01 23.73
N LEU A 583 6.39 -13.54 24.96
CA LEU A 583 6.74 -12.17 25.29
C LEU A 583 8.03 -12.11 26.09
N PHE A 584 8.93 -11.20 25.70
CA PHE A 584 10.06 -10.77 26.51
C PHE A 584 10.01 -9.26 26.72
N TYR A 585 10.23 -8.81 27.95
CA TYR A 585 10.35 -7.39 28.26
C TYR A 585 11.59 -7.12 29.12
N THR A 586 12.23 -5.97 28.89
CA THR A 586 13.25 -5.41 29.77
C THR A 586 13.04 -3.91 29.93
N THR A 587 13.16 -3.41 31.17
CA THR A 587 13.18 -1.97 31.47
C THR A 587 14.50 -1.30 31.11
N LEU A 588 15.55 -2.06 30.83
CA LEU A 588 16.86 -1.53 30.43
C LEU A 588 16.82 -1.04 28.98
N GLY A 589 17.69 -0.10 28.64
CA GLY A 589 17.79 0.46 27.29
C GLY A 589 17.44 1.94 27.19
N HIS A 590 17.40 2.69 28.31
CA HIS A 590 17.31 4.16 28.28
C HIS A 590 18.66 4.78 27.99
N ALA A 591 19.70 4.39 28.74
CA ALA A 591 21.06 4.87 28.51
C ALA A 591 21.57 4.34 27.16
N VAL A 592 22.13 5.23 26.33
CA VAL A 592 22.70 4.82 25.02
C VAL A 592 23.86 3.84 25.22
N GLU A 593 24.58 3.98 26.33
CA GLU A 593 25.68 3.13 26.77
C GLU A 593 25.29 1.66 26.95
N THR A 594 24.02 1.41 27.29
CA THR A 594 23.48 0.06 27.47
C THR A 594 23.64 -0.76 26.19
N TYR A 595 23.59 -0.14 25.01
CA TYR A 595 23.73 -0.82 23.71
C TYR A 595 25.16 -1.23 23.33
N TRP A 596 26.17 -0.91 24.14
CA TRP A 596 27.50 -1.52 24.03
C TRP A 596 27.95 -2.17 25.34
N ASN A 597 26.99 -2.55 26.19
CA ASN A 597 27.22 -3.45 27.31
C ASN A 597 27.09 -4.92 26.82
N PRO A 598 28.16 -5.74 26.88
CA PRO A 598 28.11 -7.12 26.37
C PRO A 598 27.12 -8.03 27.12
N LEU A 599 26.84 -7.77 28.41
CA LEU A 599 25.86 -8.54 29.17
C LEU A 599 24.44 -8.20 28.70
N PHE A 600 24.14 -6.91 28.53
CA PHE A 600 22.84 -6.48 28.00
C PHE A 600 22.58 -7.01 26.60
N LEU A 601 23.53 -6.87 25.66
CA LEU A 601 23.33 -7.34 24.28
C LEU A 601 23.12 -8.85 24.19
N ARG A 602 23.82 -9.64 25.02
CA ARG A 602 23.60 -11.09 25.11
C ARG A 602 22.24 -11.44 25.72
N HIS A 603 21.80 -10.72 26.76
CA HIS A 603 20.48 -10.89 27.36
C HIS A 603 19.35 -10.52 26.39
N LEU A 604 19.48 -9.39 25.69
CA LEU A 604 18.54 -8.93 24.67
C LEU A 604 18.45 -9.94 23.51
N LEU A 605 19.59 -10.46 23.03
CA LEU A 605 19.60 -11.52 22.02
C LEU A 605 18.85 -12.76 22.48
N ALA A 606 19.12 -13.24 23.70
CA ALA A 606 18.45 -14.40 24.25
C ALA A 606 16.93 -14.18 24.41
N GLY A 607 16.51 -13.00 24.85
CA GLY A 607 15.10 -12.61 24.93
C GLY A 607 14.40 -12.56 23.57
N ILE A 608 15.09 -12.04 22.54
CA ILE A 608 14.59 -12.07 21.15
C ILE A 608 14.47 -13.51 20.65
N GLN A 609 15.45 -14.38 20.92
CA GLN A 609 15.39 -15.78 20.52
C GLN A 609 14.31 -16.58 21.25
N PHE A 610 13.99 -16.21 22.50
CA PHE A 610 12.81 -16.70 23.17
C PHE A 610 11.54 -16.28 22.42
N ALA A 611 11.40 -14.99 22.08
CA ALA A 611 10.25 -14.49 21.33
C ALA A 611 10.08 -15.18 19.96
N THR A 612 11.17 -15.37 19.20
CA THR A 612 11.13 -16.09 17.90
C THR A 612 10.88 -17.59 18.05
N GLY A 613 11.03 -18.13 19.26
CA GLY A 613 10.85 -19.54 19.59
C GLY A 613 12.05 -20.43 19.26
N ASP A 614 13.23 -19.85 19.05
CA ASP A 614 14.47 -20.61 18.84
C ASP A 614 15.14 -20.99 20.17
N LEU A 615 14.99 -20.16 21.21
CA LEU A 615 15.46 -20.46 22.56
C LEU A 615 14.28 -20.93 23.43
N ALA A 616 14.21 -22.24 23.68
CA ALA A 616 13.23 -22.81 24.59
C ALA A 616 13.53 -22.37 26.03
N ALA A 617 12.53 -21.82 26.71
CA ALA A 617 12.61 -21.44 28.12
C ALA A 617 11.22 -21.54 28.77
N ASP A 618 11.21 -21.73 30.09
CA ASP A 618 9.98 -21.71 30.87
C ASP A 618 9.42 -20.27 30.94
N ALA A 619 8.11 -20.14 30.91
CA ALA A 619 7.42 -18.85 31.01
C ALA A 619 6.30 -18.88 32.06
N ALA A 620 6.27 -19.91 32.89
CA ALA A 620 5.33 -20.01 34.00
C ALA A 620 5.56 -18.86 35.00
N PRO A 621 4.49 -18.26 35.56
CA PRO A 621 4.64 -17.17 36.50
C PRO A 621 5.50 -17.52 37.72
N SER A 622 6.37 -16.61 38.14
CA SER A 622 7.29 -16.79 39.27
C SER A 622 6.64 -16.48 40.62
N ALA A 623 5.35 -16.79 40.79
CA ALA A 623 4.61 -16.49 42.01
C ALA A 623 5.36 -16.99 43.25
N LYS A 624 5.63 -16.09 44.20
CA LYS A 624 6.29 -16.35 45.48
C LYS A 624 5.45 -15.78 46.61
#